data_AF-A0A3N5FDG9-F1
#
_entry.id   AF-A0A3N5FDG9-F1
#
_cell.length_a   1.000
_cell.length_b   1.000
_cell.length_c   1.000
_cell.angle_alpha   90.00
_cell.angle_beta   90.00
_cell.angle_gamma   90.00
#
_symmetry.space_group_name_H-M   'P 1'
#
loop_
_entity.id
_entity.type
_entity.pdbx_description
1 polymer ?
#
loop_
_entity_poly.entity_id
_entity_poly.type
_entity_poly.pdbx_seq_one_letter_code
_entity_poly.pdbx_strand_id
1 'polypeptide(L)'
;MYADLEGIMSYRKIMYIALLLIFLTTTGCSLIRHVDNSSPEDVLKHKISKDDLWNQKKALELEKDACMKQFNDQQAQIVLMNKDISEQHLKIDQANIRITELNRTIDALNLQIKQWEEEREKITKAVPVKSEKVKGSPAKTTRAPKQHARKELSAATSGSETGDIKIKVLAGEGNIASASEMAKRIRKMGYKVKLVDLADRSDFAVTTVYYNADYDATAEEVVKKLGGSAISMPLSWKSFFDLVIVTGRKP
;
A
#
# COMPACT_ATOMS: atom_id res chain seq x y z
N MET A 1 18.96 85.09 44.38
CA MET A 1 18.14 85.94 43.48
C MET A 1 18.55 85.69 42.02
N TYR A 2 18.46 84.43 41.55
CA TYR A 2 18.68 84.01 40.15
C TYR A 2 17.96 82.69 39.94
N ALA A 3 16.62 82.71 39.96
CA ALA A 3 15.80 81.51 39.74
C ALA A 3 14.62 81.75 38.78
N ASP A 4 14.65 82.82 37.98
CA ASP A 4 13.50 83.22 37.12
C ASP A 4 13.84 83.44 35.64
N LEU A 5 15.04 83.08 35.18
CA LEU A 5 15.45 83.29 33.78
C LEU A 5 15.35 82.04 32.89
N GLU A 6 15.11 80.85 33.44
CA GLU A 6 14.98 79.61 32.64
C GLU A 6 13.58 79.43 32.03
N GLY A 7 12.53 80.00 32.63
CA GLY A 7 11.16 79.87 32.12
C GLY A 7 10.94 80.57 30.76
N ILE A 8 11.61 81.70 30.53
CA ILE A 8 11.39 82.53 29.34
C ILE A 8 11.99 81.89 28.08
N MET A 9 13.10 81.15 28.21
CA MET A 9 13.71 80.46 27.07
C MET A 9 12.95 79.20 26.63
N SER A 10 12.28 78.49 27.56
CA SER A 10 11.44 77.34 27.20
C SER A 10 10.18 77.75 26.44
N TYR A 11 9.55 78.87 26.82
CA TYR A 11 8.32 79.32 26.17
C TYR A 11 8.53 79.71 24.70
N ARG A 12 9.66 80.36 24.38
CA ARG A 12 10.00 80.71 23.00
C ARG A 12 10.17 79.47 22.12
N LYS A 13 10.85 78.42 22.60
CA LYS A 13 11.05 77.17 21.86
C LYS A 13 9.72 76.44 21.62
N ILE A 14 8.86 76.35 22.64
CA ILE A 14 7.53 75.74 22.52
C ILE A 14 6.68 76.53 21.51
N MET A 15 6.75 77.86 21.52
CA MET A 15 6.02 78.70 20.58
C MET A 15 6.49 78.50 19.13
N TYR A 16 7.80 78.40 18.88
CA TYR A 16 8.31 78.12 17.53
C TYR A 16 7.92 76.74 17.01
N ILE A 17 7.91 75.71 17.86
CA ILE A 17 7.48 74.36 17.50
C ILE A 17 5.98 74.33 17.16
N ALA A 18 5.15 74.99 17.98
CA ALA A 18 3.71 75.10 17.71
C ALA A 18 3.44 75.84 16.39
N LEU A 19 4.19 76.92 16.12
CA LEU A 19 4.05 77.70 14.89
C LEU A 19 4.50 76.90 13.65
N LEU A 20 5.55 76.08 13.77
CA LEU A 20 5.99 75.14 12.72
C LEU A 20 4.92 74.07 12.41
N LEU A 21 4.25 73.54 13.43
CA LEU A 21 3.18 72.55 13.25
C LEU A 21 1.92 73.16 12.59
N ILE A 22 1.63 74.43 12.85
CA ILE A 22 0.53 75.15 12.17
C ILE A 22 0.88 75.42 10.70
N PHE A 23 2.14 75.78 10.40
CA PHE A 23 2.57 75.95 9.01
C PHE A 23 2.54 74.62 8.22
N LEU A 24 2.98 73.52 8.83
CA LEU A 24 2.96 72.19 8.19
C LEU A 24 1.55 71.69 7.86
N THR A 25 0.55 72.03 8.69
CA THR A 25 -0.85 71.61 8.45
C THR A 25 -1.60 72.52 7.47
N THR A 26 -1.22 73.80 7.36
CA THR A 26 -1.92 74.77 6.50
C THR A 26 -1.40 74.82 5.06
N THR A 27 -0.14 74.46 4.80
CA THR A 27 0.39 74.36 3.42
C THR A 27 0.00 73.07 2.69
N GLY A 28 -0.65 72.10 3.36
CA GLY A 28 -0.94 70.77 2.81
C GLY A 28 -2.27 70.60 2.07
N CYS A 29 -3.23 71.52 2.19
CA CYS A 29 -4.59 71.29 1.65
C CYS A 29 -4.88 71.94 0.29
N SER A 30 -4.04 72.84 -0.22
CA SER A 30 -4.34 73.56 -1.47
C SER A 30 -3.78 72.92 -2.74
N LEU A 31 -2.91 71.92 -2.64
CA LEU A 31 -2.27 71.29 -3.82
C LEU A 31 -3.04 70.07 -4.39
N ILE A 32 -4.12 69.61 -3.74
CA ILE A 32 -4.86 68.40 -4.18
C ILE A 32 -6.04 68.72 -5.12
N ARG A 33 -6.40 69.99 -5.36
CA ARG A 33 -7.57 70.34 -6.18
C ARG A 33 -7.36 70.33 -7.71
N HIS A 34 -6.16 70.04 -8.22
CA HIS A 34 -5.88 70.02 -9.66
C HIS A 34 -5.41 68.67 -10.24
N VAL A 35 -5.56 67.56 -9.49
CA VAL A 35 -5.31 66.21 -10.01
C VAL A 35 -6.64 65.50 -10.24
N ASP A 36 -7.49 66.06 -11.10
CA ASP A 36 -8.64 65.32 -11.63
C ASP A 36 -8.87 65.66 -13.11
N ASN A 37 -7.76 65.84 -13.85
CA ASN A 37 -7.77 65.71 -15.30
C ASN A 37 -7.71 64.22 -15.69
N SER A 38 -8.44 63.40 -14.95
CA SER A 38 -8.72 62.01 -15.25
C SER A 38 -9.55 62.02 -16.53
N SER A 39 -8.93 61.72 -17.65
CA SER A 39 -9.64 61.58 -18.92
C SER A 39 -10.85 60.67 -18.69
N PRO A 40 -12.03 60.94 -19.27
CA PRO A 40 -13.19 60.05 -19.17
C PRO A 40 -12.86 58.61 -19.59
N GLU A 41 -11.81 58.41 -20.39
CA GLU A 41 -11.27 57.09 -20.73
C GLU A 41 -10.65 56.35 -19.53
N ASP A 42 -9.97 57.04 -18.63
CA ASP A 42 -9.34 56.43 -17.45
C ASP A 42 -10.38 56.03 -16.40
N VAL A 43 -11.47 56.80 -16.28
CA VAL A 43 -12.63 56.43 -15.46
C VAL A 43 -13.29 55.15 -15.99
N LEU A 44 -13.41 55.00 -17.31
CA LEU A 44 -13.93 53.78 -17.94
C LEU A 44 -12.99 52.58 -17.74
N LYS A 45 -11.67 52.76 -17.91
CA LYS A 45 -10.68 51.69 -17.62
C LYS A 45 -10.75 51.22 -16.17
N HIS A 46 -10.85 52.15 -15.22
CA HIS A 46 -11.00 51.81 -13.80
C HIS A 46 -12.32 51.10 -13.50
N LYS A 47 -13.41 51.47 -14.19
CA LYS A 47 -14.70 50.80 -14.03
C LYS A 47 -14.67 49.37 -14.57
N ILE A 48 -14.12 49.16 -15.77
CA ILE A 48 -13.90 47.83 -16.36
C ILE A 48 -13.02 46.98 -15.42
N SER A 49 -11.93 47.56 -14.87
CA SER A 49 -11.06 46.88 -13.92
C SER A 49 -11.78 46.45 -12.63
N LYS A 50 -12.72 47.25 -12.13
CA LYS A 50 -13.50 46.90 -10.93
C LYS A 50 -14.48 45.75 -11.19
N ASP A 51 -15.14 45.75 -12.35
CA ASP A 51 -16.07 44.70 -12.73
C ASP A 51 -15.33 43.37 -12.98
N ASP A 52 -14.16 43.41 -13.63
CA ASP A 52 -13.29 42.24 -13.82
C ASP A 52 -12.82 41.65 -12.49
N LEU A 53 -12.40 42.49 -11.54
CA LEU A 53 -12.01 42.04 -10.19
C LEU A 53 -13.19 41.40 -9.44
N TRP A 54 -14.39 41.95 -9.60
CA TRP A 54 -15.59 41.38 -8.98
C TRP A 54 -15.94 40.02 -9.58
N ASN A 55 -15.82 39.88 -10.90
CA ASN A 55 -16.02 38.60 -11.59
C ASN A 55 -14.98 37.56 -11.17
N GLN A 56 -13.70 37.93 -11.07
CA GLN A 56 -12.65 37.04 -10.59
C GLN A 56 -12.88 36.58 -9.15
N LYS A 57 -13.27 37.52 -8.26
CA LYS A 57 -13.60 37.17 -6.88
C LYS A 57 -14.75 36.16 -6.81
N LYS A 58 -15.80 36.39 -7.60
CA LYS A 58 -16.96 35.49 -7.65
C LYS A 58 -16.60 34.12 -8.21
N ALA A 59 -15.74 34.06 -9.22
CA ALA A 59 -15.23 32.80 -9.78
C ALA A 59 -14.40 32.03 -8.73
N LEU A 60 -13.50 32.72 -8.02
CA LEU A 60 -12.70 32.13 -6.94
C LEU A 60 -13.56 31.64 -5.77
N GLU A 61 -14.61 32.37 -5.39
CA GLU A 61 -15.55 31.93 -4.36
C GLU A 61 -16.27 30.64 -4.78
N LEU A 62 -16.69 30.55 -6.04
CA LEU A 62 -17.32 29.34 -6.60
C LEU A 62 -16.36 28.15 -6.61
N GLU A 63 -15.11 28.35 -7.02
CA GLU A 63 -14.07 27.30 -7.01
C GLU A 63 -13.75 26.84 -5.59
N LYS A 64 -13.66 27.77 -4.64
CA LYS A 64 -13.44 27.46 -3.23
C LYS A 64 -14.58 26.61 -2.67
N ASP A 65 -15.82 26.96 -2.98
CA ASP A 65 -16.99 26.19 -2.52
C ASP A 65 -17.05 24.80 -3.17
N ALA A 66 -16.70 24.68 -4.46
CA ALA A 66 -16.59 23.40 -5.15
C ALA A 66 -15.50 22.50 -4.54
N CYS A 67 -14.33 23.08 -4.25
CA CYS A 67 -13.21 22.38 -3.59
C CYS A 67 -13.60 21.92 -2.17
N MET A 68 -14.28 22.78 -1.40
CA MET A 68 -14.75 22.43 -0.07
C MET A 68 -15.77 21.28 -0.09
N LYS A 69 -16.67 21.27 -1.08
CA LYS A 69 -17.61 20.17 -1.28
C LYS A 69 -16.87 18.85 -1.56
N GLN A 70 -15.91 18.87 -2.48
CA GLN A 70 -15.10 17.70 -2.80
C GLN A 70 -14.34 17.17 -1.58
N PHE A 71 -13.77 18.06 -0.76
CA PHE A 71 -13.09 17.69 0.47
C PHE A 71 -14.04 17.00 1.46
N ASN A 72 -15.25 17.53 1.64
CA ASN A 72 -16.27 16.92 2.51
C ASN A 72 -16.73 15.55 1.98
N ASP A 73 -16.89 15.40 0.66
CA ASP A 73 -17.26 14.13 0.04
C ASP A 73 -16.15 13.07 0.25
N GLN A 74 -14.88 13.46 0.10
CA GLN A 74 -13.73 12.59 0.39
C GLN A 74 -13.66 12.22 1.88
N GLN A 75 -13.90 13.18 2.77
CA GLN A 75 -13.93 12.93 4.21
C GLN A 75 -15.02 11.92 4.59
N ALA A 76 -16.21 12.05 4.00
CA ALA A 76 -17.30 11.10 4.19
C ALA A 76 -16.95 9.70 3.67
N GLN A 77 -16.27 9.61 2.52
CA GLN A 77 -15.81 8.34 1.96
C GLN A 77 -14.79 7.65 2.87
N ILE A 78 -13.82 8.40 3.44
CA ILE A 78 -12.84 7.86 4.40
C ILE A 78 -13.54 7.28 5.63
N VAL A 79 -14.56 7.97 6.17
CA VAL A 79 -15.32 7.48 7.32
C VAL A 79 -16.03 6.16 7.00
N LEU A 80 -16.63 6.04 5.81
CA LEU A 80 -17.27 4.81 5.36
C LEU A 80 -16.25 3.67 5.19
N MET A 81 -15.13 3.93 4.53
CA MET A 81 -14.07 2.93 4.36
C MET A 81 -13.50 2.44 5.69
N ASN A 82 -13.29 3.34 6.66
CA ASN A 82 -12.82 2.97 7.99
C ASN A 82 -13.82 2.07 8.73
N LYS A 83 -15.11 2.31 8.54
CA LYS A 83 -16.17 1.45 9.08
C LYS A 83 -16.09 0.05 8.46
N ASP A 84 -16.01 -0.04 7.13
CA ASP A 84 -15.92 -1.32 6.42
C ASP A 84 -14.67 -2.11 6.81
N ILE A 85 -13.52 -1.44 6.93
CA ILE A 85 -12.27 -2.03 7.41
C ILE A 85 -12.45 -2.61 8.82
N SER A 86 -13.09 -1.86 9.73
CA SER A 86 -13.37 -2.34 11.08
C SER A 86 -14.28 -3.57 11.10
N GLU A 87 -15.31 -3.61 10.24
CA GLU A 87 -16.20 -4.77 10.12
C GLU A 87 -15.47 -5.99 9.55
N GLN A 88 -14.58 -5.79 8.58
CA GLN A 88 -13.75 -6.87 8.03
C GLN A 88 -12.77 -7.42 9.06
N HIS A 89 -12.13 -6.57 9.86
CA HIS A 89 -11.27 -7.00 10.96
C HIS A 89 -12.02 -7.88 11.95
N LEU A 90 -13.25 -7.50 12.32
CA LEU A 90 -14.08 -8.32 13.21
C LEU A 90 -14.38 -9.70 12.61
N LYS A 91 -14.65 -9.78 11.29
CA LYS A 91 -14.88 -11.06 10.60
C LYS A 91 -13.62 -11.93 10.57
N ILE A 92 -12.45 -11.32 10.36
CA ILE A 92 -11.15 -12.01 10.39
C ILE A 92 -10.90 -12.58 11.80
N ASP A 93 -11.12 -11.79 12.85
CA ASP A 93 -10.94 -12.24 14.23
C ASP A 93 -11.86 -13.41 14.58
N GLN A 94 -13.12 -13.34 14.15
CA GLN A 94 -14.07 -14.44 14.31
C GLN A 94 -13.63 -15.71 13.55
N ALA A 95 -13.14 -15.56 12.32
CA ALA A 95 -12.62 -16.68 11.55
C ALA A 95 -11.38 -17.30 12.20
N ASN A 96 -10.47 -16.48 12.73
CA ASN A 96 -9.28 -16.93 13.46
C ASN A 96 -9.66 -17.72 14.71
N ILE A 97 -10.64 -17.26 15.49
CA ILE A 97 -11.16 -18.01 16.65
C ILE A 97 -11.68 -19.38 16.19
N ARG A 98 -12.45 -19.45 15.11
CA ARG A 98 -12.95 -20.73 14.57
C ARG A 98 -11.82 -21.66 14.12
N ILE A 99 -10.79 -21.13 13.47
CA ILE A 99 -9.61 -21.91 13.08
C ILE A 99 -8.91 -22.49 14.31
N THR A 100 -8.74 -21.70 15.37
CA THR A 100 -8.12 -22.19 16.61
C THR A 100 -8.94 -23.32 17.25
N GLU A 101 -10.27 -23.23 17.21
CA GLU A 101 -11.15 -24.25 17.75
C GLU A 101 -11.13 -25.55 16.93
N LEU A 102 -11.13 -25.43 15.59
CA LEU A 102 -10.97 -26.58 14.71
C LEU A 102 -9.62 -27.27 14.91
N ASN A 103 -8.54 -26.50 15.09
CA ASN A 103 -7.21 -27.06 15.36
C ASN A 103 -7.19 -27.84 16.69
N ARG A 104 -7.79 -27.30 17.76
CA ARG A 104 -7.93 -28.05 19.03
C ARG A 104 -8.70 -29.36 18.85
N THR A 105 -9.75 -29.33 18.03
CA THR A 105 -10.55 -30.53 17.74
C THR A 105 -9.74 -31.57 16.97
N ILE A 106 -8.96 -31.14 15.97
CA ILE A 106 -8.05 -32.01 15.22
C ILE A 106 -7.01 -32.64 16.16
N ASP A 107 -6.42 -31.87 17.07
CA ASP A 107 -5.43 -32.37 18.02
C ASP A 107 -6.04 -33.40 18.98
N ALA A 108 -7.25 -33.14 19.49
CA ALA A 108 -7.97 -34.08 20.35
C ALA A 108 -8.31 -35.40 19.62
N LEU A 109 -8.79 -35.32 18.37
CA LEU A 109 -9.07 -36.50 17.55
C LEU A 109 -7.80 -37.29 17.21
N ASN A 110 -6.71 -36.61 16.89
CA ASN A 110 -5.41 -37.25 16.66
C ASN A 110 -4.90 -37.99 17.90
N LEU A 111 -5.12 -37.43 19.10
CA LEU A 111 -4.78 -38.11 20.34
C LEU A 111 -5.63 -39.37 20.54
N GLN A 112 -6.93 -39.31 20.26
CA GLN A 112 -7.79 -40.49 20.29
C GLN A 112 -7.32 -41.56 19.31
N ILE A 113 -7.04 -41.20 18.05
CA ILE A 113 -6.55 -42.15 17.02
C ILE A 113 -5.32 -42.89 17.53
N LYS A 114 -4.35 -42.18 18.12
CA LYS A 114 -3.15 -42.82 18.72
C LYS A 114 -3.50 -43.80 19.84
N GLN A 115 -4.42 -43.44 20.73
CA GLN A 115 -4.87 -44.35 21.80
C GLN A 115 -5.50 -45.62 21.23
N TRP A 116 -6.38 -45.50 20.23
CA TRP A 116 -6.99 -46.65 19.55
C TRP A 116 -5.95 -47.52 18.82
N GLU A 117 -4.92 -46.92 18.21
CA GLU A 117 -3.83 -47.65 17.55
C GLU A 117 -3.00 -48.46 18.57
N GLU A 118 -2.66 -47.86 19.72
CA GLU A 118 -1.95 -48.53 20.82
C GLU A 118 -2.78 -49.68 21.41
N GLU A 119 -4.09 -49.51 21.56
CA GLU A 119 -5.00 -50.59 22.00
C GLU A 119 -5.05 -51.74 21.00
N ARG A 120 -5.14 -51.44 19.70
CA ARG A 120 -5.09 -52.47 18.64
C ARG A 120 -3.78 -53.24 18.66
N GLU A 121 -2.66 -52.58 18.90
CA GLU A 121 -1.34 -53.21 19.00
C GLU A 121 -1.25 -54.15 20.22
N LYS A 122 -1.79 -53.74 21.38
CA LYS A 122 -1.88 -54.60 22.58
C LYS A 122 -2.72 -55.85 22.33
N ILE A 123 -3.88 -55.70 21.68
CA ILE A 123 -4.75 -56.83 21.34
C ILE A 123 -4.06 -57.78 20.36
N THR A 124 -3.37 -57.27 19.34
CA THR A 124 -2.65 -58.13 18.37
C THR A 124 -1.48 -58.87 18.99
N LYS A 125 -0.77 -58.29 19.97
CA LYS A 125 0.30 -58.98 20.71
C LYS A 125 -0.22 -60.01 21.72
N ALA A 126 -1.42 -59.84 22.25
CA ALA A 126 -2.02 -60.73 23.26
C ALA A 126 -2.73 -61.95 22.69
N VAL A 127 -3.00 -62.01 21.37
CA VAL A 127 -3.59 -63.17 20.72
C VAL A 127 -2.48 -64.02 20.09
N PRO A 128 -2.11 -65.18 20.67
CA PRO A 128 -1.25 -66.14 20.00
C PRO A 128 -2.02 -66.78 18.85
N VAL A 129 -1.81 -66.27 17.64
CA VAL A 129 -2.31 -66.89 16.42
C VAL A 129 -1.56 -68.21 16.21
N LYS A 130 -2.15 -69.33 16.66
CA LYS A 130 -1.87 -70.66 16.07
C LYS A 130 -2.33 -70.60 14.62
N SER A 131 -1.42 -70.25 13.72
CA SER A 131 -1.66 -70.29 12.28
C SER A 131 -1.68 -71.74 11.82
N GLU A 132 -2.88 -72.31 11.75
CA GLU A 132 -3.14 -73.57 11.06
C GLU A 132 -3.13 -73.32 9.55
N LYS A 133 -2.25 -74.04 8.88
CA LYS A 133 -1.83 -73.89 7.49
C LYS A 133 -2.91 -74.42 6.55
N VAL A 134 -3.83 -73.58 6.10
CA VAL A 134 -4.79 -73.95 5.03
C VAL A 134 -4.24 -73.55 3.67
N LYS A 135 -3.73 -74.55 2.94
CA LYS A 135 -3.54 -74.55 1.48
C LYS A 135 -4.91 -74.52 0.81
N GLY A 136 -5.13 -73.64 -0.17
CA GLY A 136 -6.37 -73.69 -0.96
C GLY A 136 -6.47 -72.68 -2.11
N SER A 137 -5.80 -73.00 -3.22
CA SER A 137 -6.15 -72.73 -4.63
C SER A 137 -6.37 -71.32 -5.23
N PRO A 138 -6.00 -71.15 -6.53
CA PRO A 138 -6.15 -69.93 -7.32
C PRO A 138 -7.40 -69.96 -8.23
N ALA A 139 -8.14 -68.84 -8.33
CA ALA A 139 -9.00 -68.47 -9.47
C ALA A 139 -9.53 -67.03 -9.25
N LYS A 140 -9.18 -66.02 -10.06
CA LYS A 140 -9.64 -65.65 -11.42
C LYS A 140 -10.75 -64.59 -11.39
N THR A 141 -10.52 -63.49 -12.14
CA THR A 141 -11.48 -62.49 -12.67
C THR A 141 -11.85 -61.35 -11.70
N THR A 142 -11.69 -60.05 -12.00
CA THR A 142 -12.37 -59.34 -13.10
C THR A 142 -11.78 -57.94 -13.40
N ARG A 143 -11.50 -57.70 -14.70
CA ARG A 143 -11.55 -56.47 -15.54
C ARG A 143 -11.35 -55.05 -14.94
N ALA A 144 -10.25 -54.39 -15.39
CA ALA A 144 -10.09 -53.10 -16.12
C ALA A 144 -11.09 -51.91 -15.91
N PRO A 145 -10.71 -50.61 -16.14
CA PRO A 145 -9.63 -50.14 -17.03
C PRO A 145 -8.79 -48.88 -16.63
N LYS A 146 -7.60 -48.79 -17.26
CA LYS A 146 -6.89 -47.62 -17.84
C LYS A 146 -6.96 -46.25 -17.13
N GLN A 147 -5.80 -45.64 -16.86
CA GLN A 147 -5.32 -44.46 -17.60
C GLN A 147 -3.85 -44.05 -17.27
N HIS A 148 -3.06 -43.98 -18.34
CA HIS A 148 -1.89 -43.13 -18.60
C HIS A 148 -0.63 -43.21 -17.72
N ALA A 149 0.23 -44.15 -18.11
CA ALA A 149 1.66 -43.90 -18.20
C ALA A 149 1.93 -42.87 -19.33
N ARG A 150 2.53 -41.71 -18.98
CA ARG A 150 3.26 -40.87 -19.94
C ARG A 150 4.61 -40.48 -19.35
N LYS A 151 5.56 -41.38 -19.62
CA LYS A 151 6.92 -41.14 -20.10
C LYS A 151 7.71 -40.01 -19.43
N GLU A 152 8.58 -40.45 -18.53
CA GLU A 152 9.85 -39.84 -18.20
C GLU A 152 10.58 -39.35 -19.45
N LEU A 153 11.00 -38.08 -19.41
CA LEU A 153 12.21 -37.62 -20.09
C LEU A 153 13.06 -36.93 -19.04
N SER A 154 13.87 -37.73 -18.36
CA SER A 154 15.03 -37.30 -17.61
C SER A 154 16.20 -37.18 -18.59
N ALA A 155 16.69 -35.96 -18.76
CA ALA A 155 18.05 -35.72 -19.25
C ALA A 155 18.52 -34.32 -18.82
N ALA A 156 19.30 -34.32 -17.75
CA ALA A 156 20.44 -33.45 -17.45
C ALA A 156 20.30 -31.93 -17.68
N THR A 157 20.18 -31.18 -16.59
CA THR A 157 21.17 -30.12 -16.30
C THR A 157 21.36 -30.03 -14.78
N SER A 158 22.60 -30.24 -14.38
CA SER A 158 23.18 -30.13 -13.05
C SER A 158 23.02 -28.76 -12.41
N GLY A 159 22.76 -28.73 -11.10
CA GLY A 159 23.30 -27.68 -10.21
C GLY A 159 22.29 -27.00 -9.30
N SER A 160 22.55 -27.13 -7.99
CA SER A 160 21.91 -26.46 -6.84
C SER A 160 20.68 -27.16 -6.26
N GLU A 161 20.90 -27.80 -5.11
CA GLU A 161 19.89 -28.22 -4.13
C GLU A 161 19.11 -26.99 -3.62
N THR A 162 18.26 -26.43 -4.46
CA THR A 162 17.22 -25.50 -4.05
C THR A 162 16.10 -26.34 -3.47
N GLY A 163 16.13 -26.58 -2.15
CA GLY A 163 15.00 -27.17 -1.43
C GLY A 163 13.69 -26.46 -1.83
N ASP A 164 12.58 -27.19 -2.02
CA ASP A 164 11.33 -26.76 -2.71
C ASP A 164 10.84 -25.34 -2.37
N ILE A 165 11.49 -24.31 -2.92
CA ILE A 165 11.25 -22.90 -2.62
C ILE A 165 9.85 -22.54 -3.08
N LYS A 166 9.04 -21.98 -2.17
CA LYS A 166 7.65 -21.60 -2.45
C LYS A 166 7.62 -20.19 -3.01
N ILE A 167 7.43 -20.06 -4.32
CA ILE A 167 7.37 -18.77 -4.99
C ILE A 167 5.92 -18.40 -5.33
N LYS A 168 5.51 -17.17 -4.94
CA LYS A 168 4.29 -16.51 -5.43
C LYS A 168 4.66 -15.43 -6.44
N VAL A 169 3.89 -15.30 -7.51
CA VAL A 169 4.03 -14.21 -8.49
C VAL A 169 2.76 -13.37 -8.48
N LEU A 170 2.91 -12.05 -8.36
CA LEU A 170 1.83 -11.08 -8.26
C LEU A 170 1.86 -10.10 -9.43
N ALA A 171 0.68 -9.74 -9.93
CA ALA A 171 0.53 -8.70 -10.94
C ALA A 171 0.47 -7.31 -10.30
N GLY A 172 1.60 -6.60 -10.28
CA GLY A 172 1.70 -5.27 -9.69
C GLY A 172 1.24 -4.12 -10.59
N GLU A 173 0.78 -4.41 -11.80
CA GLU A 173 0.16 -3.44 -12.72
C GLU A 173 -1.35 -3.69 -12.92
N GLY A 174 -1.93 -4.63 -12.17
CA GLY A 174 -3.34 -5.01 -12.31
C GLY A 174 -3.65 -5.93 -13.50
N ASN A 175 -2.64 -6.32 -14.29
CA ASN A 175 -2.80 -7.26 -15.40
C ASN A 175 -2.24 -8.65 -15.03
N ILE A 176 -3.13 -9.63 -14.82
CA ILE A 176 -2.74 -11.01 -14.50
C ILE A 176 -1.88 -11.67 -15.58
N ALA A 177 -1.98 -11.21 -16.84
CA ALA A 177 -1.19 -11.74 -17.94
C ALA A 177 0.32 -11.51 -17.72
N SER A 178 0.73 -10.35 -17.18
CA SER A 178 2.15 -10.09 -16.92
C SER A 178 2.71 -10.96 -15.81
N ALA A 179 1.94 -11.20 -14.75
CA ALA A 179 2.30 -12.16 -13.71
C ALA A 179 2.41 -13.60 -14.26
N SER A 180 1.51 -13.99 -15.18
CA SER A 180 1.57 -15.30 -15.84
C SER A 180 2.80 -15.45 -16.73
N GLU A 181 3.17 -14.43 -17.50
CA GLU A 181 4.40 -14.40 -18.28
C GLU A 181 5.65 -14.45 -17.41
N MET A 182 5.67 -13.67 -16.33
CA MET A 182 6.75 -13.71 -15.35
C MET A 182 6.87 -15.11 -14.75
N ALA A 183 5.77 -15.74 -14.35
CA ALA A 183 5.77 -17.11 -13.83
C ALA A 183 6.32 -18.12 -14.84
N LYS A 184 6.05 -17.96 -16.15
CA LYS A 184 6.68 -18.79 -17.19
C LYS A 184 8.19 -18.58 -17.24
N ARG A 185 8.68 -17.35 -17.11
CA ARG A 185 10.13 -17.06 -17.06
C ARG A 185 10.78 -17.68 -15.82
N ILE A 186 10.16 -17.55 -14.65
CA ILE A 186 10.64 -18.17 -13.40
C ILE A 186 10.75 -19.70 -13.54
N ARG A 187 9.73 -20.35 -14.12
CA ARG A 187 9.76 -21.81 -14.37
C ARG A 187 10.86 -22.22 -15.33
N LYS A 188 11.15 -21.42 -16.37
CA LYS A 188 12.26 -21.68 -17.30
C LYS A 188 13.63 -21.62 -16.62
N MET A 189 13.76 -20.91 -15.50
CA MET A 189 14.99 -20.84 -14.72
C MET A 189 15.16 -22.00 -13.72
N GLY A 190 14.22 -22.96 -13.70
CA GLY A 190 14.26 -24.13 -12.81
C GLY A 190 13.48 -23.97 -11.50
N TYR A 191 12.87 -22.81 -11.26
CA TYR A 191 12.12 -22.56 -10.04
C TYR A 191 10.65 -22.97 -10.13
N LYS A 192 10.08 -23.42 -9.00
CA LYS A 192 8.68 -23.84 -8.92
C LYS A 192 7.78 -22.71 -8.43
N VAL A 193 6.95 -22.18 -9.33
CA VAL A 193 5.91 -21.19 -8.98
C VAL A 193 4.69 -21.92 -8.41
N LYS A 194 4.35 -21.61 -7.16
CA LYS A 194 3.20 -22.20 -6.44
C LYS A 194 1.89 -21.47 -6.73
N LEU A 195 1.93 -20.14 -6.85
CA LEU A 195 0.75 -19.32 -7.01
C LEU A 195 1.02 -18.10 -7.91
N VAL A 196 0.02 -17.74 -8.73
CA VAL A 196 0.01 -16.54 -9.57
C VAL A 196 -1.28 -15.79 -9.25
N ASP A 197 -1.19 -14.50 -8.95
CA ASP A 197 -2.32 -13.74 -8.41
C ASP A 197 -2.22 -12.24 -8.75
N LEU A 198 -3.25 -11.47 -8.43
CA LEU A 198 -3.21 -10.01 -8.45
C LEU A 198 -2.53 -9.49 -7.17
N ALA A 199 -1.77 -8.39 -7.29
CA ALA A 199 -1.30 -7.67 -6.11
C ALA A 199 -2.46 -6.82 -5.54
N ASP A 200 -2.40 -6.53 -4.23
CA ASP A 200 -3.40 -5.67 -3.58
C ASP A 200 -3.42 -4.23 -4.14
N ARG A 201 -2.28 -3.78 -4.69
CA ARG A 201 -2.13 -2.50 -5.38
C ARG A 201 -1.48 -2.68 -6.76
N SER A 202 -1.76 -1.78 -7.69
CA SER A 202 -1.43 -1.90 -9.13
C SER A 202 -0.50 -0.80 -9.68
N ASP A 203 0.20 -0.12 -8.80
CA ASP A 203 1.09 1.01 -9.08
C ASP A 203 2.57 0.67 -8.88
N PHE A 204 2.93 -0.61 -8.97
CA PHE A 204 4.33 -1.02 -8.90
C PHE A 204 5.07 -0.55 -10.17
N ALA A 205 5.99 0.40 -10.00
CA ALA A 205 6.79 0.94 -11.10
C ALA A 205 7.92 0.00 -11.55
N VAL A 206 8.35 -0.91 -10.67
CA VAL A 206 9.52 -1.75 -10.89
C VAL A 206 9.22 -3.19 -10.44
N THR A 207 9.71 -4.16 -11.20
CA THR A 207 9.59 -5.57 -10.80
C THR A 207 10.38 -5.80 -9.52
N THR A 208 9.71 -6.22 -8.46
CA THR A 208 10.29 -6.33 -7.12
C THR A 208 10.20 -7.76 -6.63
N VAL A 209 11.31 -8.31 -6.16
CA VAL A 209 11.41 -9.65 -5.56
C VAL A 209 11.49 -9.49 -4.06
N TYR A 210 10.37 -9.76 -3.38
CA TYR A 210 10.34 -9.81 -1.92
C TYR A 210 10.79 -11.18 -1.41
N TYR A 211 11.57 -11.20 -0.33
CA TYR A 211 12.15 -12.44 0.21
C TYR A 211 12.11 -12.53 1.74
N ASN A 212 12.00 -13.76 2.27
CA ASN A 212 12.22 -14.03 3.70
C ASN A 212 13.72 -13.98 4.02
N ALA A 213 14.08 -13.66 5.27
CA ALA A 213 15.47 -13.43 5.70
C ALA A 213 16.47 -14.53 5.28
N ASP A 214 16.04 -15.78 5.23
CA ASP A 214 16.88 -16.93 4.88
C ASP A 214 17.16 -17.08 3.37
N TYR A 215 16.49 -16.30 2.51
CA TYR A 215 16.50 -16.45 1.05
C TYR A 215 17.07 -15.24 0.30
N ASP A 216 17.82 -14.37 0.96
CA ASP A 216 18.43 -13.18 0.37
C ASP A 216 19.30 -13.51 -0.86
N ALA A 217 20.23 -14.46 -0.70
CA ALA A 217 21.12 -14.89 -1.78
C ALA A 217 20.35 -15.44 -3.00
N THR A 218 19.26 -16.19 -2.77
CA THR A 218 18.42 -16.69 -3.84
C THR A 218 17.63 -15.57 -4.53
N ALA A 219 17.13 -14.60 -3.76
CA ALA A 219 16.42 -13.46 -4.31
C ALA A 219 17.32 -12.61 -5.22
N GLU A 220 18.57 -12.35 -4.80
CA GLU A 220 19.56 -11.69 -5.65
C GLU A 220 19.84 -12.46 -6.93
N GLU A 221 19.98 -13.79 -6.85
CA GLU A 221 20.20 -14.63 -8.02
C GLU A 221 19.01 -14.55 -8.99
N VAL A 222 17.79 -14.60 -8.47
CA VAL A 222 16.56 -14.44 -9.28
C VAL A 222 16.55 -13.07 -9.96
N VAL A 223 16.85 -11.98 -9.24
CA VAL A 223 16.93 -10.62 -9.80
C VAL A 223 17.98 -10.54 -10.92
N LYS A 224 19.18 -11.07 -10.68
CA LYS A 224 20.27 -11.11 -11.68
C LYS A 224 19.86 -11.86 -12.95
N LYS A 225 19.18 -13.01 -12.82
CA LYS A 225 18.71 -13.80 -13.97
C LYS A 225 17.49 -13.18 -14.68
N LEU A 226 16.62 -12.48 -13.95
CA LEU A 226 15.49 -11.75 -14.55
C LEU A 226 15.95 -10.57 -15.39
N GLY A 227 17.05 -9.92 -14.97
CA GLY A 227 17.62 -8.75 -15.64
C GLY A 227 16.68 -7.54 -15.64
N GLY A 228 17.08 -6.51 -16.38
CA GLY A 228 16.37 -5.23 -16.42
C GLY A 228 16.46 -4.49 -15.09
N SER A 229 15.45 -3.68 -14.79
CA SER A 229 15.41 -2.86 -13.57
C SER A 229 14.90 -3.62 -12.33
N ALA A 230 14.89 -4.95 -12.33
CA ALA A 230 14.37 -5.70 -11.19
C ALA A 230 15.18 -5.44 -9.91
N ILE A 231 14.51 -5.37 -8.76
CA ILE A 231 15.13 -5.14 -7.45
C ILE A 231 14.69 -6.22 -6.45
N SER A 232 15.52 -6.47 -5.43
CA SER A 232 15.17 -7.32 -4.29
C SER A 232 14.87 -6.47 -3.05
N MET A 233 13.90 -6.91 -2.23
CA MET A 233 13.56 -6.26 -0.96
C MET A 233 13.22 -7.31 0.12
N PRO A 234 13.64 -7.14 1.38
CA PRO A 234 13.22 -8.04 2.44
C PRO A 234 11.71 -7.91 2.69
N LEU A 235 11.06 -9.02 3.00
CA LEU A 235 9.66 -9.03 3.43
C LEU A 235 9.53 -8.37 4.81
N SER A 236 8.71 -7.33 4.90
CA SER A 236 8.35 -6.69 6.17
C SER A 236 7.10 -7.30 6.82
N TRP A 237 6.52 -8.34 6.21
CA TRP A 237 5.34 -9.05 6.69
C TRP A 237 5.54 -10.56 6.66
N LYS A 238 4.80 -11.27 7.52
CA LYS A 238 4.84 -12.73 7.57
C LYS A 238 4.22 -13.32 6.31
N SER A 239 4.97 -14.13 5.58
CA SER A 239 4.54 -14.79 4.34
C SER A 239 4.72 -16.31 4.44
N PHE A 240 3.80 -17.07 3.86
CA PHE A 240 3.94 -18.53 3.66
C PHE A 240 4.84 -18.88 2.48
N PHE A 241 5.16 -17.88 1.63
CA PHE A 241 6.03 -18.00 0.48
C PHE A 241 7.41 -17.47 0.83
N ASP A 242 8.44 -18.20 0.41
CA ASP A 242 9.84 -17.85 0.62
C ASP A 242 10.24 -16.65 -0.22
N LEU A 243 9.70 -16.57 -1.46
CA LEU A 243 9.82 -15.41 -2.33
C LEU A 243 8.45 -15.00 -2.89
N VAL A 244 8.23 -13.69 -2.99
CA VAL A 244 7.06 -13.07 -3.63
C VAL A 244 7.54 -12.10 -4.70
N ILE A 245 7.26 -12.40 -5.96
CA ILE A 245 7.71 -11.59 -7.10
C ILE A 245 6.55 -10.76 -7.60
N VAL A 246 6.66 -9.44 -7.52
CA VAL A 246 5.64 -8.50 -8.00
C VAL A 246 6.09 -7.92 -9.33
N THR A 247 5.29 -8.08 -10.38
CA THR A 247 5.58 -7.47 -11.69
C THR A 247 5.30 -5.97 -11.64
N GLY A 248 6.29 -5.17 -12.00
CA GLY A 248 6.10 -3.73 -12.18
C GLY A 248 5.82 -3.38 -13.64
N ARG A 249 5.33 -2.17 -13.88
CA ARG A 249 5.26 -1.61 -15.24
C ARG A 249 6.67 -1.62 -15.82
N LYS A 250 6.85 -2.19 -17.01
CA LYS A 250 8.11 -2.03 -17.75
C LYS A 250 8.36 -0.53 -17.92
N PRO A 251 9.54 0.01 -17.58
CA PRO A 251 9.94 1.31 -18.12
C PRO A 251 10.03 1.24 -19.64
#